data_AF-A0A0W1SVX0-F1
#
_entry.id   AF-A0A0W1SVX0-F1
#
_cell.length_a   1.000
_cell.length_b   1.000
_cell.length_c   1.000
_cell.angle_alpha   90.00
_cell.angle_beta   90.00
_cell.angle_gamma   90.00
#
_symmetry.space_group_name_H-M   'P 1'
#
loop_
_entity.id
_entity.type
_entity.pdbx_description
1 polymer ?
#
loop_
_entity_poly.entity_id
_entity_poly.type
_entity_poly.pdbx_seq_one_letter_code
_entity_poly.pdbx_strand_id
1 'polypeptide(L)'
;MEQVESADGPPVEALRAVFDVHETRTDGERLVYYGESLVPEQMLVREVWPAFRRAGYEVQAQTTGFGGTDVVVAEPISTGIDGVPWKNLALFVATIVSTLFVGAVGWYYVPLSDLTANPLLALQAWPFTAAILGVLSVHELGHYLMGKYHGVNVSLPYLIPFIFPFGTLGAIIRMRGQMPDRKALFDIGVAGPLAGLAATIVVTVIGLSLEPMTVPAWAFASSSDVIIFNNPPLLDAIATLLGRPTEYPDPRTVVHPVVIGGWVGMFFTVLNLLPVGQLDGGHMVRAMLGERQESLAAAVPLVLFGIAGYLHYVRGLGINESVGLWFFWGLLSTFIAYNGPADPVDETPLGAGRIAIGLFTFALGAACFLLVPIQVIPG
;
A
#
# COMPACT_ATOMS: atom_id res chain seq x y z
N MET A 1 17.34 11.90 -49.73
CA MET A 1 16.32 10.84 -49.86
C MET A 1 15.52 10.92 -48.58
N GLU A 2 14.39 11.62 -48.64
CA GLU A 2 13.45 11.81 -47.52
C GLU A 2 13.07 10.43 -46.96
N GLN A 3 13.40 10.21 -45.68
CA GLN A 3 12.83 9.12 -44.93
C GLN A 3 11.39 9.49 -44.61
N VAL A 4 10.49 8.69 -45.13
CA VAL A 4 9.05 8.70 -44.86
C VAL A 4 8.86 8.58 -43.35
N GLU A 5 8.40 9.66 -42.70
CA GLU A 5 7.79 9.63 -41.37
C GLU A 5 6.63 8.63 -41.40
N SER A 6 6.80 7.49 -40.74
CA SER A 6 5.67 6.61 -40.44
C SER A 6 4.78 7.32 -39.43
N ALA A 7 3.50 7.49 -39.75
CA ALA A 7 2.49 8.16 -38.92
C ALA A 7 2.16 7.49 -37.57
N ASP A 8 2.91 6.46 -37.15
CA ASP A 8 2.69 5.63 -35.94
C ASP A 8 3.88 5.62 -34.94
N GLY A 9 4.89 6.46 -35.14
CA GLY A 9 6.06 6.57 -34.25
C GLY A 9 5.88 7.60 -33.13
N PRO A 10 6.80 7.66 -32.13
CA PRO A 10 6.78 8.72 -31.12
C PRO A 10 6.99 10.09 -31.79
N PRO A 11 6.41 11.18 -31.24
CA PRO A 11 6.45 12.50 -31.85
C PRO A 11 7.82 13.17 -31.64
N VAL A 12 8.79 12.81 -32.48
CA VAL A 12 10.18 13.26 -32.39
C VAL A 12 10.31 14.78 -32.55
N GLU A 13 9.36 15.43 -33.23
CA GLU A 13 9.34 16.89 -33.41
C GLU A 13 9.16 17.61 -32.08
N ALA A 14 8.32 17.06 -31.18
CA ALA A 14 8.14 17.60 -29.83
C ALA A 14 9.42 17.45 -28.99
N LEU A 15 10.15 16.34 -29.18
CA LEU A 15 11.44 16.13 -28.52
C LEU A 15 12.50 17.12 -29.05
N ARG A 16 12.60 17.29 -30.37
CA ARG A 16 13.58 18.19 -31.01
C ARG A 16 13.43 19.66 -30.63
N ALA A 17 12.25 20.07 -30.15
CA ALA A 17 12.04 21.43 -29.65
C ALA A 17 12.83 21.75 -28.38
N VAL A 18 13.20 20.72 -27.60
CA VAL A 18 13.83 20.87 -26.28
C VAL A 18 15.06 19.96 -26.07
N PHE A 19 15.43 19.18 -27.09
CA PHE A 19 16.52 18.21 -27.04
C PHE A 19 17.19 18.08 -28.41
N ASP A 20 18.51 18.24 -28.48
CA ASP A 20 19.28 18.07 -29.71
C ASP A 20 19.63 16.58 -29.90
N VAL A 21 18.88 15.88 -30.74
CA VAL A 21 19.05 14.44 -30.98
C VAL A 21 20.23 14.17 -31.92
N HIS A 22 21.26 13.50 -31.43
CA HIS A 22 22.44 13.08 -32.21
C HIS A 22 22.31 11.68 -32.79
N GLU A 23 21.79 10.74 -32.00
CA GLU A 23 21.64 9.33 -32.38
C GLU A 23 20.29 8.79 -31.90
N THR A 24 19.67 7.90 -32.68
CA THR A 24 18.47 7.17 -32.26
C THR A 24 18.75 5.68 -32.41
N ARG A 25 18.49 4.91 -31.34
CA ARG A 25 18.56 3.46 -31.33
C ARG A 25 17.20 2.85 -31.04
N THR A 26 16.99 1.66 -31.57
CA THR A 26 15.82 0.85 -31.27
C THR A 26 16.29 -0.41 -30.55
N ASP A 27 15.80 -0.64 -29.34
CA ASP A 27 16.09 -1.83 -28.52
C ASP A 27 14.77 -2.57 -28.26
N GLY A 28 14.45 -3.54 -29.12
CA GLY A 28 13.14 -4.19 -29.14
C GLY A 28 12.03 -3.22 -29.50
N GLU A 29 11.09 -2.99 -28.59
CA GLU A 29 10.01 -2.00 -28.73
C GLU A 29 10.40 -0.60 -28.17
N ARG A 30 11.57 -0.48 -27.55
CA ARG A 30 12.03 0.75 -26.91
C ARG A 30 12.81 1.61 -27.90
N LEU A 31 12.53 2.91 -27.90
CA LEU A 31 13.23 3.90 -28.72
C LEU A 31 14.10 4.76 -27.80
N VAL A 32 15.40 4.80 -28.08
CA VAL A 32 16.40 5.49 -27.26
C VAL A 32 17.00 6.61 -28.10
N TYR A 33 16.81 7.86 -27.66
CA TYR A 33 17.34 9.06 -28.28
C TYR A 33 18.53 9.56 -27.45
N TYR A 34 19.69 9.69 -28.09
CA TYR A 34 20.92 10.20 -27.50
C TYR A 34 21.17 11.62 -27.99
N GLY A 35 21.60 12.51 -27.11
CA GLY A 35 21.81 13.90 -27.48
C GLY A 35 22.19 14.83 -26.34
N GLU A 36 21.90 16.11 -26.50
CA GLU A 36 22.10 17.14 -25.47
C GLU A 36 20.77 17.82 -25.13
N SER A 37 20.43 17.90 -23.84
CA SER A 37 19.24 18.60 -23.39
C SER A 37 19.41 20.11 -23.50
N LEU A 38 18.48 20.79 -24.18
CA LEU A 38 18.47 22.25 -24.33
C LEU A 38 17.80 22.96 -23.14
N VAL A 39 17.16 22.18 -22.27
CA VAL A 39 16.46 22.63 -21.07
C VAL A 39 16.90 21.77 -19.87
N PRO A 40 16.67 22.21 -18.62
CA PRO A 40 16.89 21.36 -17.46
C PRO A 40 16.06 20.07 -17.55
N GLU A 41 16.58 18.95 -17.01
CA GLU A 41 15.95 17.62 -17.06
C GLU A 41 14.46 17.61 -16.68
N GLN A 42 14.09 18.33 -15.62
CA GLN A 42 12.70 18.44 -15.16
C GLN A 42 11.78 19.09 -16.20
N MET A 43 12.29 20.06 -16.97
CA MET A 43 11.55 20.71 -18.06
C MET A 43 11.49 19.83 -19.31
N LEU A 44 12.55 19.07 -19.58
CA LEU A 44 12.62 18.18 -20.74
C LEU A 44 11.48 17.16 -20.72
N VAL A 45 11.33 16.41 -19.62
CA VAL A 45 10.25 15.43 -19.50
C VAL A 45 8.89 16.13 -19.54
N ARG A 46 8.73 17.25 -18.82
CA ARG A 46 7.45 17.96 -18.73
C ARG A 46 6.92 18.45 -20.08
N GLU A 47 7.79 18.93 -20.96
CA GLU A 47 7.42 19.43 -22.29
C GLU A 47 7.15 18.30 -23.29
N VAL A 48 7.93 17.22 -23.23
CA VAL A 48 7.88 16.12 -24.21
C VAL A 48 6.79 15.09 -23.87
N TRP A 49 6.57 14.83 -22.58
CA TRP A 49 5.68 13.78 -22.10
C TRP A 49 4.22 13.89 -22.62
N PRO A 50 3.57 15.07 -22.71
CA PRO A 50 2.20 15.18 -23.23
C PRO A 50 2.06 14.77 -24.70
N ALA A 51 3.09 14.99 -25.52
CA ALA A 51 3.09 14.58 -26.92
C ALA A 51 3.26 13.06 -27.03
N PHE A 52 4.28 12.51 -26.34
CA PHE A 52 4.58 11.08 -26.39
C PHE A 52 3.46 10.23 -25.79
N ARG A 53 2.85 10.67 -24.69
CA ARG A 53 1.72 9.96 -24.10
C ARG A 53 0.50 9.90 -25.02
N ARG A 54 0.23 10.97 -25.80
CA ARG A 54 -0.84 10.95 -26.82
C ARG A 54 -0.55 9.96 -27.94
N ALA A 55 0.73 9.73 -28.24
CA ALA A 55 1.18 8.72 -29.20
C ALA A 55 1.29 7.31 -28.58
N GLY A 56 0.95 7.13 -27.30
CA GLY A 56 0.98 5.83 -26.63
C GLY A 56 2.37 5.41 -26.10
N TYR A 57 3.27 6.37 -25.88
CA TYR A 57 4.61 6.12 -25.33
C TYR A 57 4.79 6.79 -23.97
N GLU A 58 5.44 6.08 -23.05
CA GLU A 58 5.97 6.63 -21.80
C GLU A 58 7.40 7.11 -22.04
N VAL A 59 7.76 8.28 -21.49
CA VAL A 59 9.09 8.88 -21.69
C VAL A 59 9.82 8.98 -20.37
N GLN A 60 11.08 8.56 -20.36
CA GLN A 60 12.03 8.80 -19.29
C GLN A 60 13.24 9.50 -19.87
N ALA A 61 13.71 10.55 -19.20
CA ALA A 61 14.99 11.18 -19.52
C ALA A 61 15.98 10.88 -18.41
N GLN A 62 17.24 10.67 -18.79
CA GLN A 62 18.36 10.65 -17.87
C GLN A 62 19.39 11.62 -18.42
N THR A 63 19.61 12.71 -17.68
CA THR A 63 20.68 13.66 -18.03
C THR A 63 21.98 13.28 -17.33
N THR A 64 23.05 13.20 -18.10
CA THR A 64 24.40 13.06 -17.56
C THR A 64 25.00 14.45 -17.47
N GLY A 65 25.13 14.99 -16.26
CA GLY A 65 25.70 16.32 -16.04
C GLY A 65 27.05 16.54 -16.76
N PHE A 66 27.44 17.82 -16.90
CA PHE A 66 28.63 18.33 -17.60
C PHE A 66 29.46 17.31 -18.43
N GLY A 67 29.09 17.17 -19.70
CA GLY A 67 29.91 16.52 -20.74
C GLY A 67 29.52 15.08 -21.09
N GLY A 68 28.43 14.55 -20.54
CA GLY A 68 27.86 13.27 -20.94
C GLY A 68 26.76 13.42 -22.00
N THR A 69 26.49 12.34 -22.73
CA THR A 69 25.37 12.26 -23.68
C THR A 69 24.08 11.97 -22.91
N ASP A 70 23.14 12.90 -22.96
CA ASP A 70 21.82 12.73 -22.36
C ASP A 70 21.02 11.68 -23.15
N VAL A 71 20.15 10.96 -22.44
CA VAL A 71 19.37 9.87 -23.02
C VAL A 71 17.90 10.06 -22.73
N VAL A 72 17.08 10.04 -23.79
CA VAL A 72 15.62 9.99 -23.70
C VAL A 72 15.16 8.63 -24.18
N VAL A 73 14.49 7.87 -23.30
CA VAL A 73 13.93 6.56 -23.59
C VAL A 73 12.43 6.70 -23.73
N ALA A 74 11.89 6.29 -24.88
CA ALA A 74 10.47 6.16 -25.15
C ALA A 74 10.10 4.69 -25.24
N GLU A 75 9.20 4.23 -24.37
CA GLU A 75 8.68 2.86 -24.37
C GLU A 75 7.18 2.88 -24.64
N PRO A 76 6.63 1.97 -25.46
CA PRO A 76 5.19 1.88 -25.65
C PRO A 76 4.50 1.60 -24.31
N ILE A 77 3.38 2.26 -24.07
CA ILE A 77 2.57 2.06 -22.86
C ILE A 77 1.90 0.69 -22.97
N SER A 78 2.54 -0.34 -22.43
CA SER A 78 1.89 -1.64 -22.26
C SER A 78 0.96 -1.60 -21.04
N THR A 79 -0.34 -1.68 -21.30
CA THR A 79 -1.38 -1.85 -20.27
C THR A 79 -1.77 -3.32 -20.07
N GLY A 80 -1.20 -4.22 -20.89
CA GLY A 80 -1.44 -5.65 -20.88
C GLY A 80 -0.48 -6.41 -19.96
N ILE A 81 -0.91 -7.59 -19.53
CA ILE A 81 -0.02 -8.57 -18.89
C ILE A 81 0.53 -9.44 -20.03
N ASP A 82 1.82 -9.30 -20.32
CA ASP A 82 2.48 -10.15 -21.30
C ASP A 82 2.71 -11.55 -20.69
N GLY A 83 1.92 -12.53 -21.14
CA GLY A 83 2.02 -13.92 -20.69
C GLY A 83 1.49 -14.18 -19.27
N VAL A 84 1.94 -15.27 -18.65
CA VAL A 84 1.52 -15.67 -17.30
C VAL A 84 2.45 -15.02 -16.26
N PRO A 85 1.93 -14.26 -15.28
CA PRO A 85 2.74 -13.55 -14.29
C PRO A 85 3.22 -14.52 -13.18
N TRP A 86 4.13 -15.42 -13.52
CA TRP A 86 4.60 -16.50 -12.62
C TRP A 86 5.11 -15.99 -11.26
N LYS A 87 5.80 -14.84 -11.23
CA LYS A 87 6.28 -14.25 -9.98
C LYS A 87 5.12 -13.84 -9.07
N ASN A 88 4.11 -13.16 -9.60
CA ASN A 88 2.93 -12.75 -8.85
C ASN A 88 2.16 -13.97 -8.36
N LEU A 89 2.00 -14.99 -9.22
CA LEU A 89 1.31 -16.23 -8.87
C LEU A 89 2.05 -17.01 -7.77
N ALA A 90 3.38 -17.16 -7.89
CA ALA A 90 4.20 -17.84 -6.89
C ALA A 90 4.14 -17.13 -5.54
N LEU A 91 4.23 -15.81 -5.54
CA LEU A 91 4.09 -15.00 -4.33
C LEU A 91 2.69 -15.11 -3.73
N PHE A 92 1.63 -15.02 -4.54
CA PHE A 92 0.25 -15.19 -4.10
C PHE A 92 0.02 -16.55 -3.43
N VAL A 93 0.47 -17.64 -4.07
CA VAL A 93 0.37 -19.00 -3.50
C VAL A 93 1.17 -19.11 -2.22
N ALA A 94 2.40 -18.58 -2.19
CA ALA A 94 3.22 -18.57 -0.98
C ALA A 94 2.53 -17.81 0.15
N THR A 95 1.88 -16.68 -0.15
CA THR A 95 1.14 -15.90 0.85
C THR A 95 -0.11 -16.62 1.34
N ILE A 96 -0.83 -17.35 0.48
CA ILE A 96 -1.92 -18.23 0.91
C ILE A 96 -1.40 -19.29 1.88
N VAL A 97 -0.29 -19.96 1.55
CA VAL A 97 0.29 -20.99 2.40
C VAL A 97 0.74 -20.41 3.75
N SER A 98 1.43 -19.27 3.75
CA SER A 98 1.90 -18.64 4.99
C SER A 98 0.74 -18.13 5.86
N THR A 99 -0.29 -17.51 5.25
CA THR A 99 -1.49 -17.07 6.00
C THR A 99 -2.32 -18.23 6.52
N LEU A 100 -2.47 -19.32 5.77
CA LEU A 100 -3.14 -20.52 6.26
C LEU A 100 -2.39 -21.16 7.42
N PHE A 101 -1.06 -21.25 7.32
CA PHE A 101 -0.22 -21.79 8.39
C PHE A 101 -0.35 -20.95 9.67
N VAL A 102 -0.22 -19.63 9.55
CA VAL A 102 -0.33 -18.70 10.69
C VAL A 102 -1.74 -18.67 11.26
N GLY A 103 -2.75 -18.69 10.40
CA GLY A 103 -4.15 -18.82 10.81
C GLY A 103 -4.39 -20.11 11.60
N ALA A 104 -3.90 -21.24 11.11
CA ALA A 104 -4.08 -22.54 11.76
C ALA A 104 -3.40 -22.58 13.13
N VAL A 105 -2.11 -22.23 13.19
CA VAL A 105 -1.32 -22.35 14.41
C VAL A 105 -1.66 -21.24 15.41
N GLY A 106 -1.68 -19.98 14.96
CA GLY A 106 -1.78 -18.82 15.84
C GLY A 106 -3.22 -18.46 16.21
N TRP A 107 -4.18 -18.68 15.31
CA TRP A 107 -5.53 -18.16 15.47
C TRP A 107 -6.61 -19.23 15.65
N TYR A 108 -6.41 -20.42 15.10
CA TYR A 108 -7.27 -21.60 15.29
C TYR A 108 -6.69 -22.61 16.28
N TYR A 109 -5.51 -22.32 16.85
CA TYR A 109 -4.85 -23.15 17.87
C TYR A 109 -4.71 -24.61 17.43
N VAL A 110 -4.36 -24.86 16.17
CA VAL A 110 -4.04 -26.20 15.67
C VAL A 110 -2.60 -26.55 16.11
N PRO A 111 -2.38 -27.61 16.90
CA PRO A 111 -1.04 -28.01 17.32
C PRO A 111 -0.13 -28.32 16.13
N LEU A 112 1.16 -27.95 16.24
CA LEU A 112 2.14 -28.25 15.19
C LEU A 112 2.29 -29.75 14.94
N SER A 113 2.16 -30.59 15.99
CA SER A 113 2.15 -32.06 15.86
C SER A 113 1.05 -32.54 14.91
N ASP A 114 -0.13 -31.93 14.99
CA ASP A 114 -1.29 -32.35 14.22
C ASP A 114 -1.15 -31.91 12.77
N LEU A 115 -0.60 -30.71 12.54
CA LEU A 115 -0.25 -30.24 11.20
C LEU A 115 0.84 -31.10 10.55
N THR A 116 1.82 -31.60 11.31
CA THR A 116 2.83 -32.52 10.76
C THR A 116 2.24 -33.88 10.39
N ALA A 117 1.23 -34.34 11.11
CA ALA A 117 0.55 -35.60 10.82
C ALA A 117 -0.45 -35.46 9.67
N ASN A 118 -1.17 -34.34 9.61
CA ASN A 118 -2.14 -34.03 8.56
C ASN A 118 -2.09 -32.53 8.19
N PRO A 119 -1.31 -32.16 7.16
CA PRO A 119 -1.20 -30.77 6.70
C PRO A 119 -2.52 -30.15 6.24
N LEU A 120 -3.51 -30.95 5.86
CA LEU A 120 -4.83 -30.44 5.45
C LEU A 120 -5.61 -29.78 6.59
N LEU A 121 -5.22 -30.01 7.85
CA LEU A 121 -5.81 -29.30 9.00
C LEU A 121 -5.60 -27.78 8.91
N ALA A 122 -4.58 -27.32 8.18
CA ALA A 122 -4.38 -25.88 7.93
C ALA A 122 -5.58 -25.23 7.23
N LEU A 123 -6.36 -26.00 6.46
CA LEU A 123 -7.55 -25.50 5.77
C LEU A 123 -8.65 -25.05 6.72
N GLN A 124 -8.64 -25.46 7.99
CA GLN A 124 -9.60 -24.93 8.99
C GLN A 124 -9.50 -23.40 9.11
N ALA A 125 -8.32 -22.84 8.89
CA ALA A 125 -8.08 -21.40 8.96
C ALA A 125 -8.41 -20.65 7.66
N TRP A 126 -9.03 -21.29 6.67
CA TRP A 126 -9.42 -20.62 5.42
C TRP A 126 -10.25 -19.33 5.62
N PRO A 127 -11.16 -19.21 6.62
CA PRO A 127 -11.92 -17.98 6.80
C PRO A 127 -11.02 -16.81 7.21
N PHE A 128 -10.00 -17.08 8.04
CA PHE A 128 -9.00 -16.09 8.45
C PHE A 128 -8.13 -15.65 7.26
N THR A 129 -7.63 -16.60 6.47
CA THR A 129 -6.88 -16.30 5.25
C THR A 129 -7.70 -15.48 4.27
N ALA A 130 -8.96 -15.87 4.02
CA ALA A 130 -9.86 -15.15 3.13
C ALA A 130 -10.15 -13.73 3.63
N ALA A 131 -10.29 -13.54 4.95
CA ALA A 131 -10.49 -12.24 5.57
C ALA A 131 -9.29 -11.30 5.32
N ILE A 132 -8.08 -11.74 5.63
CA ILE A 132 -6.86 -10.92 5.44
C ILE A 132 -6.58 -10.66 3.97
N LEU A 133 -6.49 -11.72 3.17
CA LEU A 133 -6.14 -11.57 1.76
C LEU A 133 -7.23 -10.86 0.98
N GLY A 134 -8.50 -11.04 1.33
CA GLY A 134 -9.62 -10.35 0.72
C GLY A 134 -9.52 -8.84 0.90
N VAL A 135 -9.30 -8.37 2.14
CA VAL A 135 -9.18 -6.93 2.42
C VAL A 135 -7.99 -6.33 1.67
N LEU A 136 -6.81 -6.95 1.77
CA LEU A 136 -5.60 -6.46 1.09
C LEU A 136 -5.78 -6.46 -0.44
N SER A 137 -6.38 -7.52 -0.99
CA SER A 137 -6.59 -7.62 -2.44
C SER A 137 -7.59 -6.59 -2.94
N VAL A 138 -8.66 -6.29 -2.18
CA VAL A 138 -9.64 -5.27 -2.56
C VAL A 138 -9.02 -3.86 -2.48
N HIS A 139 -8.18 -3.59 -1.48
CA HIS A 139 -7.39 -2.36 -1.39
C HIS A 139 -6.55 -2.14 -2.65
N GLU A 140 -5.69 -3.12 -2.98
CA GLU A 140 -4.83 -3.04 -4.17
C GLU A 140 -5.64 -3.00 -5.47
N LEU A 141 -6.76 -3.72 -5.55
CA LEU A 141 -7.64 -3.65 -6.72
C LEU A 141 -8.21 -2.24 -6.90
N GLY A 142 -8.47 -1.50 -5.82
CA GLY A 142 -8.85 -0.09 -5.87
C GLY A 142 -7.81 0.76 -6.60
N HIS A 143 -6.53 0.63 -6.23
CA HIS A 143 -5.43 1.30 -6.94
C HIS A 143 -5.31 0.85 -8.39
N TYR A 144 -5.39 -0.46 -8.65
CA TYR A 144 -5.26 -1.01 -9.99
C TYR A 144 -6.35 -0.47 -10.93
N LEU A 145 -7.61 -0.50 -10.50
CA LEU A 145 -8.73 -0.03 -11.31
C LEU A 145 -8.64 1.47 -11.58
N MET A 146 -8.27 2.27 -10.58
CA MET A 146 -8.18 3.72 -10.75
C MET A 146 -6.94 4.13 -11.55
N GLY A 147 -5.83 3.40 -11.40
CA GLY A 147 -4.64 3.56 -12.23
C GLY A 147 -4.95 3.29 -13.70
N LYS A 148 -5.64 2.17 -13.98
CA LYS A 148 -6.08 1.84 -15.34
C LYS A 148 -7.05 2.89 -15.90
N TYR A 149 -7.99 3.38 -15.10
CA TYR A 149 -8.92 4.45 -15.50
C TYR A 149 -8.20 5.74 -15.92
N HIS A 150 -7.12 6.11 -15.22
CA HIS A 150 -6.30 7.28 -15.55
C HIS A 150 -5.20 7.01 -16.59
N GLY A 151 -5.14 5.80 -17.15
CA GLY A 151 -4.10 5.41 -18.12
C GLY A 151 -2.69 5.44 -17.52
N VAL A 152 -2.56 5.09 -16.25
CA VAL A 152 -1.27 4.91 -15.56
C VAL A 152 -0.90 3.43 -15.60
N ASN A 153 0.35 3.12 -15.93
CA ASN A 153 0.83 1.75 -15.99
C ASN A 153 1.01 1.20 -14.57
N VAL A 154 0.08 0.33 -14.15
CA VAL A 154 0.07 -0.30 -12.83
C VAL A 154 0.39 -1.79 -12.94
N SER A 155 1.29 -2.29 -12.11
CA SER A 155 1.56 -3.73 -12.04
C SER A 155 0.39 -4.47 -11.38
N LEU A 156 0.35 -5.79 -11.60
CA LEU A 156 -0.41 -6.66 -10.70
C LEU A 156 0.16 -6.59 -9.27
N PRO A 157 -0.69 -6.81 -8.25
CA PRO A 157 -0.25 -6.80 -6.86
C PRO A 157 0.74 -7.93 -6.59
N TYR A 158 1.77 -7.63 -5.80
CA TYR A 158 2.67 -8.60 -5.21
C TYR A 158 2.28 -8.78 -3.75
N LEU A 159 1.71 -9.93 -3.40
CA LEU A 159 1.44 -10.29 -2.01
C LEU A 159 2.73 -10.83 -1.38
N ILE A 160 3.12 -10.30 -0.23
CA ILE A 160 4.41 -10.61 0.37
C ILE A 160 4.20 -11.61 1.53
N PRO A 161 4.58 -12.89 1.37
CA PRO A 161 4.42 -13.87 2.43
C PRO A 161 5.29 -13.51 3.63
N PHE A 162 4.76 -13.74 4.83
CA PHE A 162 5.49 -13.58 6.08
C PHE A 162 4.94 -14.53 7.13
N ILE A 163 5.63 -14.71 8.25
CA ILE A 163 5.21 -15.68 9.26
C ILE A 163 4.59 -15.02 10.48
N PHE A 164 4.99 -13.81 10.89
CA PHE A 164 4.49 -13.24 12.15
C PHE A 164 3.95 -11.81 11.98
N PRO A 165 2.78 -11.42 12.51
CA PRO A 165 1.78 -12.23 13.21
C PRO A 165 0.59 -12.67 12.33
N PHE A 166 0.53 -12.22 11.06
CA PHE A 166 -0.68 -12.38 10.22
C PHE A 166 -0.48 -13.25 8.98
N GLY A 167 0.73 -13.75 8.74
CA GLY A 167 1.01 -14.56 7.55
C GLY A 167 1.35 -13.77 6.28
N THR A 168 1.38 -12.44 6.35
CA THR A 168 1.70 -11.55 5.22
C THR A 168 2.27 -10.22 5.72
N LEU A 169 3.14 -9.58 4.94
CA LEU A 169 3.57 -8.18 5.14
C LEU A 169 2.64 -7.17 4.44
N GLY A 170 1.65 -7.66 3.69
CA GLY A 170 0.76 -6.85 2.89
C GLY A 170 0.87 -7.19 1.40
N ALA A 171 0.33 -6.30 0.58
CA ALA A 171 0.43 -6.34 -0.86
C ALA A 171 0.99 -5.02 -1.36
N ILE A 172 1.71 -5.05 -2.48
CA ILE A 172 2.28 -3.85 -3.10
C ILE A 172 2.00 -3.88 -4.60
N ILE A 173 1.43 -2.81 -5.13
CA ILE A 173 1.44 -2.50 -6.56
C ILE A 173 2.60 -1.55 -6.87
N ARG A 174 3.22 -1.76 -8.02
CA ARG A 174 4.21 -0.84 -8.56
C ARG A 174 3.56 0.00 -9.65
N MET A 175 3.46 1.30 -9.40
CA MET A 175 3.16 2.28 -10.45
C MET A 175 4.42 2.51 -11.29
N ARG A 176 4.28 2.47 -12.62
CA ARG A 176 5.36 2.68 -13.58
C ARG A 176 5.06 3.93 -14.40
N GLY A 177 6.10 4.71 -14.70
CA GLY A 177 5.96 5.97 -15.42
C GLY A 177 5.64 7.16 -14.51
N GLN A 178 5.50 8.34 -15.12
CA GLN A 178 5.24 9.58 -14.41
C GLN A 178 3.74 9.75 -14.11
N MET A 179 3.41 10.35 -12.97
CA MET A 179 2.03 10.65 -12.65
C MET A 179 1.50 11.79 -13.53
N PRO A 180 0.34 11.66 -14.21
CA PRO A 180 -0.12 12.65 -15.17
C PRO A 180 -0.39 14.02 -14.57
N ASP A 181 -1.15 14.03 -13.48
CA ASP A 181 -1.67 15.24 -12.88
C ASP A 181 -2.03 14.95 -11.41
N ARG A 182 -2.26 16.01 -10.64
CA ARG A 182 -2.68 15.89 -9.24
C ARG A 182 -4.02 15.17 -9.07
N LYS A 183 -4.90 15.20 -10.06
CA LYS A 183 -6.22 14.55 -10.00
C LYS A 183 -6.08 13.04 -10.07
N ALA A 184 -5.27 12.51 -10.98
CA ALA A 184 -4.91 11.10 -11.09
C ALA A 184 -4.18 10.64 -9.82
N LEU A 185 -3.22 11.44 -9.33
CA LEU A 185 -2.51 11.15 -8.08
C LEU A 185 -3.49 10.98 -6.90
N PHE A 186 -4.42 11.93 -6.75
CA PHE A 186 -5.44 11.90 -5.70
C PHE A 186 -6.38 10.72 -5.85
N ASP A 187 -6.95 10.55 -7.04
CA ASP A 187 -7.96 9.54 -7.32
C ASP A 187 -7.40 8.13 -7.10
N ILE A 188 -6.16 7.86 -7.53
CA ILE A 188 -5.48 6.59 -7.29
C ILE A 188 -5.17 6.41 -5.81
N GLY A 189 -4.63 7.45 -5.15
CA GLY A 189 -4.28 7.40 -3.73
C GLY A 189 -5.48 7.17 -2.81
N VAL A 190 -6.67 7.70 -3.15
CA VAL A 190 -7.87 7.55 -2.32
C VAL A 190 -8.64 6.25 -2.61
N ALA A 191 -8.54 5.70 -3.82
CA ALA A 191 -9.31 4.54 -4.24
C ALA A 191 -8.98 3.28 -3.41
N GLY A 192 -7.70 3.03 -3.15
CA GLY A 192 -7.26 1.88 -2.37
C GLY A 192 -7.81 1.90 -0.94
N PRO A 193 -7.52 2.94 -0.12
CA PRO A 193 -8.02 3.06 1.23
C PRO A 193 -9.55 2.95 1.34
N LEU A 194 -10.31 3.59 0.45
CA LEU A 194 -11.77 3.49 0.49
C LEU A 194 -12.28 2.09 0.13
N ALA A 195 -11.71 1.44 -0.89
CA ALA A 195 -12.08 0.08 -1.27
C ALA A 195 -11.70 -0.94 -0.17
N GLY A 196 -10.47 -0.84 0.34
CA GLY A 196 -9.96 -1.67 1.43
C GLY A 196 -10.78 -1.51 2.70
N LEU A 197 -11.16 -0.27 3.06
CA LEU A 197 -11.99 -0.01 4.23
C LEU A 197 -13.42 -0.54 4.06
N ALA A 198 -14.01 -0.44 2.87
CA ALA A 198 -15.30 -1.06 2.59
C ALA A 198 -15.25 -2.58 2.78
N ALA A 199 -14.23 -3.25 2.24
CA ALA A 199 -14.01 -4.68 2.46
C ALA A 199 -13.78 -5.00 3.94
N THR A 200 -13.02 -4.15 4.63
CA THR A 200 -12.73 -4.27 6.07
C THR A 200 -14.02 -4.23 6.89
N ILE A 201 -14.93 -3.30 6.61
CA ILE A 201 -16.22 -3.20 7.30
C ILE A 201 -17.03 -4.49 7.07
N VAL A 202 -17.10 -4.99 5.83
CA VAL A 202 -17.83 -6.24 5.53
C VAL A 202 -17.23 -7.42 6.28
N VAL A 203 -15.90 -7.56 6.27
CA VAL A 203 -15.20 -8.65 6.97
C VAL A 203 -15.41 -8.57 8.48
N THR A 204 -15.34 -7.37 9.07
CA THR A 204 -15.62 -7.17 10.50
C THR A 204 -17.06 -7.55 10.85
N VAL A 205 -18.05 -7.15 10.04
CA VAL A 205 -19.46 -7.52 10.24
C VAL A 205 -19.65 -9.04 10.18
N ILE A 206 -19.04 -9.70 9.20
CA ILE A 206 -19.06 -11.17 9.09
C ILE A 206 -18.40 -11.80 10.32
N GLY A 207 -17.21 -11.35 10.70
CA GLY A 207 -16.45 -11.89 11.83
C GLY A 207 -17.19 -11.78 13.16
N LEU A 208 -17.83 -10.64 13.43
CA LEU A 208 -18.63 -10.42 14.65
C LEU A 208 -19.97 -11.18 14.65
N SER A 209 -20.42 -11.64 13.47
CA SER A 209 -21.63 -12.45 13.32
C SER A 209 -21.37 -13.95 13.47
N LEU A 210 -20.10 -14.37 13.40
CA LEU A 210 -19.70 -15.77 13.63
C LEU A 210 -19.62 -16.06 15.12
N GLU A 211 -19.75 -17.35 15.47
CA GLU A 211 -19.63 -17.79 16.85
C GLU A 211 -18.21 -17.53 17.40
N PRO A 212 -18.09 -17.09 18.66
CA PRO A 212 -16.78 -16.94 19.28
C PRO A 212 -16.10 -18.29 19.43
N MET A 213 -14.77 -18.26 19.55
CA MET A 213 -13.98 -19.47 19.74
C MET A 213 -13.50 -19.59 21.18
N THR A 214 -13.33 -20.83 21.63
CA THR A 214 -12.72 -21.12 22.93
C THR A 214 -11.26 -21.49 22.74
N VAL A 215 -10.37 -20.74 23.39
CA VAL A 215 -8.93 -21.03 23.48
C VAL A 215 -8.74 -22.34 24.24
N PRO A 216 -8.04 -23.33 23.65
CA PRO A 216 -7.75 -24.59 24.33
C PRO A 216 -6.94 -24.40 25.61
N ALA A 217 -7.17 -25.25 26.61
CA ALA A 217 -6.49 -25.16 27.90
C ALA A 217 -4.96 -25.26 27.79
N TRP A 218 -4.45 -26.08 26.87
CA TRP A 218 -3.02 -26.20 26.64
C TRP A 218 -2.41 -24.90 26.08
N ALA A 219 -3.12 -24.22 25.18
CA ALA A 219 -2.66 -22.97 24.58
C ALA A 219 -2.62 -21.86 25.64
N PHE A 220 -3.69 -21.75 26.42
CA PHE A 220 -3.81 -20.81 27.53
C PHE A 220 -2.75 -21.05 28.62
N ALA A 221 -2.45 -22.31 28.95
CA ALA A 221 -1.43 -22.66 29.96
C ALA A 221 0.01 -22.54 29.45
N SER A 222 0.23 -22.60 28.13
CA SER A 222 1.56 -22.51 27.52
C SER A 222 2.07 -21.07 27.37
N SER A 223 1.16 -20.09 27.40
CA SER A 223 1.47 -18.67 27.31
C SER A 223 1.63 -18.08 28.71
N SER A 224 2.87 -17.69 29.09
CA SER A 224 3.10 -16.88 30.29
C SER A 224 2.59 -15.44 30.15
N ASP A 225 2.47 -14.97 28.90
CA ASP A 225 2.03 -13.63 28.56
C ASP A 225 0.84 -13.71 27.60
N VAL A 226 -0.19 -12.89 27.81
CA VAL A 226 -1.37 -12.80 26.94
C VAL A 226 -1.21 -11.60 26.01
N ILE A 227 -1.23 -11.87 24.70
CA ILE A 227 -1.22 -10.82 23.66
C ILE A 227 -2.66 -10.38 23.41
N ILE A 228 -2.92 -9.09 23.61
CA ILE A 228 -4.22 -8.46 23.41
C ILE A 228 -4.14 -7.52 22.21
N PHE A 229 -5.09 -7.67 21.29
CA PHE A 229 -5.32 -6.74 20.19
C PHE A 229 -6.44 -5.80 20.59
N ASN A 230 -6.11 -4.54 20.87
CA ASN A 230 -7.11 -3.55 21.26
C ASN A 230 -8.01 -3.21 20.05
N ASN A 231 -9.28 -2.88 20.30
CA ASN A 231 -10.24 -2.61 19.24
C ASN A 231 -10.15 -1.16 18.74
N PRO A 232 -9.99 -0.92 17.42
CA PRO A 232 -10.09 0.42 16.88
C PRO A 232 -11.48 1.01 17.09
N PRO A 233 -11.62 2.35 17.19
CA PRO A 233 -12.92 3.01 17.34
C PRO A 233 -13.95 2.57 16.29
N LEU A 234 -13.53 2.34 15.04
CA LEU A 234 -14.40 1.84 13.99
C LEU A 234 -14.90 0.41 14.25
N LEU A 235 -14.06 -0.46 14.80
CA LEU A 235 -14.45 -1.83 15.18
C LEU A 235 -15.50 -1.78 16.29
N ASP A 236 -15.26 -1.01 17.34
CA ASP A 236 -16.21 -0.83 18.44
C ASP A 236 -17.54 -0.23 17.98
N ALA A 237 -17.49 0.72 17.04
CA ALA A 237 -18.70 1.30 16.44
C ALA A 237 -19.51 0.23 15.67
N ILE A 238 -18.85 -0.61 14.86
CA ILE A 238 -19.51 -1.71 14.15
C ILE A 238 -20.11 -2.72 15.14
N ALA A 239 -19.35 -3.11 16.16
CA ALA A 239 -19.82 -4.06 17.18
C ALA A 239 -21.02 -3.53 17.96
N THR A 240 -20.98 -2.25 18.35
CA THR A 240 -22.09 -1.56 19.03
C THR A 240 -23.33 -1.52 18.14
N LEU A 241 -23.19 -1.20 16.86
CA LEU A 241 -24.31 -1.19 15.91
C LEU A 241 -24.94 -2.57 15.70
N LEU A 242 -24.13 -3.64 15.74
CA LEU A 242 -24.61 -5.02 15.64
C LEU A 242 -25.13 -5.59 16.96
N GLY A 243 -24.93 -4.89 18.09
CA GLY A 243 -25.23 -5.41 19.43
C GLY A 243 -24.40 -6.66 19.77
N ARG A 244 -23.17 -6.76 19.26
CA ARG A 244 -22.27 -7.90 19.47
C ARG A 244 -21.13 -7.52 20.41
N PRO A 245 -20.75 -8.39 21.35
CA PRO A 245 -19.60 -8.14 22.20
C PRO A 245 -18.29 -8.35 21.43
N THR A 246 -17.29 -7.55 21.77
CA THR A 246 -15.90 -7.71 21.31
C THR A 246 -15.00 -8.35 22.38
N GLU A 247 -15.52 -8.48 23.60
CA GLU A 247 -14.87 -9.10 24.75
C GLU A 247 -15.87 -10.00 25.48
N TYR A 248 -15.39 -11.09 26.07
CA TYR A 248 -16.23 -12.08 26.74
C TYR A 248 -15.82 -12.23 28.22
N PRO A 249 -16.78 -12.54 29.12
CA PRO A 249 -16.46 -12.72 30.54
C PRO A 249 -15.54 -13.92 30.84
N ASP A 250 -15.60 -14.99 30.04
CA ASP A 250 -14.64 -16.10 30.13
C ASP A 250 -13.35 -15.68 29.39
N PRO A 251 -12.19 -15.58 30.06
CA PRO A 251 -10.92 -15.22 29.43
C PRO A 251 -10.47 -16.16 28.31
N ARG A 252 -11.02 -17.39 28.25
CA ARG A 252 -10.75 -18.34 27.17
C ARG A 252 -11.67 -18.17 25.99
N THR A 253 -12.70 -17.33 26.06
CA THR A 253 -13.60 -17.08 24.93
C THR A 253 -13.14 -15.83 24.19
N VAL A 254 -12.75 -16.00 22.93
CA VAL A 254 -12.25 -14.94 22.06
C VAL A 254 -13.18 -14.75 20.86
N VAL A 255 -13.16 -13.56 20.27
CA VAL A 255 -13.86 -13.29 19.01
C VAL A 255 -13.38 -14.23 17.90
N HIS A 256 -14.25 -14.50 16.93
CA HIS A 256 -13.88 -15.34 15.80
C HIS A 256 -12.66 -14.75 15.05
N PRO A 257 -11.65 -15.54 14.63
CA PRO A 257 -10.44 -15.05 13.97
C PRO A 257 -10.67 -14.17 12.73
N VAL A 258 -11.83 -14.27 12.08
CA VAL A 258 -12.21 -13.38 10.96
C VAL A 258 -12.24 -11.91 11.37
N VAL A 259 -12.58 -11.60 12.63
CA VAL A 259 -12.52 -10.22 13.18
C VAL A 259 -11.11 -9.64 13.08
N ILE A 260 -10.08 -10.48 13.20
CA ILE A 260 -8.68 -10.08 13.07
C ILE A 260 -8.36 -9.65 11.64
N GLY A 261 -8.99 -10.26 10.62
CA GLY A 261 -8.87 -9.77 9.24
C GLY A 261 -9.40 -8.34 9.09
N GLY A 262 -10.49 -8.01 9.76
CA GLY A 262 -11.02 -6.65 9.84
C GLY A 262 -10.09 -5.71 10.61
N TRP A 263 -9.57 -6.13 11.76
CA TRP A 263 -8.59 -5.39 12.54
C TRP A 263 -7.32 -5.08 11.72
N VAL A 264 -6.78 -6.08 11.03
CA VAL A 264 -5.63 -5.94 10.13
C VAL A 264 -5.94 -4.94 9.02
N GLY A 265 -7.13 -5.03 8.42
CA GLY A 265 -7.60 -4.06 7.44
C GLY A 265 -7.53 -2.61 7.94
N MET A 266 -8.13 -2.34 9.10
CA MET A 266 -8.11 -1.02 9.75
C MET A 266 -6.68 -0.57 10.04
N PHE A 267 -5.83 -1.48 10.53
CA PHE A 267 -4.44 -1.18 10.82
C PHE A 267 -3.65 -0.81 9.55
N PHE A 268 -3.78 -1.58 8.48
CA PHE A 268 -3.14 -1.25 7.19
C PHE A 268 -3.69 0.05 6.58
N THR A 269 -4.98 0.35 6.74
CA THR A 269 -5.55 1.64 6.33
C THR A 269 -4.88 2.81 7.05
N VAL A 270 -4.64 2.72 8.36
CA VAL A 270 -3.92 3.76 9.12
C VAL A 270 -2.52 3.97 8.55
N LEU A 271 -1.78 2.88 8.33
CA LEU A 271 -0.41 2.94 7.84
C LEU A 271 -0.33 3.53 6.44
N ASN A 272 -1.20 3.09 5.54
CA ASN A 272 -1.26 3.60 4.17
C ASN A 272 -1.71 5.06 4.12
N LEU A 273 -2.55 5.51 5.06
CA LEU A 273 -2.97 6.90 5.17
C LEU A 273 -1.98 7.81 5.94
N LEU A 274 -0.80 7.32 6.33
CA LEU A 274 0.24 8.22 6.84
C LEU A 274 0.63 9.23 5.75
N PRO A 275 0.67 10.55 6.05
CA PRO A 275 0.88 11.57 5.03
C PRO A 275 2.37 11.76 4.70
N VAL A 276 3.04 10.70 4.24
CA VAL A 276 4.49 10.66 4.02
C VAL A 276 4.88 9.91 2.74
N GLY A 277 5.79 10.51 1.96
CA GLY A 277 6.34 9.99 0.70
C GLY A 277 5.31 9.38 -0.25
N GLN A 278 5.55 8.12 -0.65
CA GLN A 278 4.75 7.40 -1.65
C GLN A 278 3.62 6.52 -1.07
N LEU A 279 3.31 6.66 0.22
CA LEU A 279 2.12 6.03 0.78
C LEU A 279 0.85 6.70 0.22
N ASP A 280 -0.29 6.02 0.32
CA ASP A 280 -1.58 6.52 -0.18
C ASP A 280 -1.95 7.90 0.40
N GLY A 281 -1.76 8.07 1.71
CA GLY A 281 -1.93 9.33 2.40
C GLY A 281 -0.94 10.40 1.92
N GLY A 282 0.29 10.00 1.59
CA GLY A 282 1.29 10.87 0.96
C GLY A 282 0.84 11.38 -0.41
N HIS A 283 0.35 10.49 -1.29
CA HIS A 283 -0.23 10.85 -2.58
C HIS A 283 -1.44 11.79 -2.44
N MET A 284 -2.36 11.48 -1.52
CA MET A 284 -3.52 12.32 -1.26
C MET A 284 -3.12 13.72 -0.77
N VAL A 285 -2.21 13.82 0.20
CA VAL A 285 -1.74 15.13 0.69
C VAL A 285 -0.96 15.88 -0.38
N ARG A 286 -0.08 15.22 -1.14
CA ARG A 286 0.69 15.85 -2.25
C ARG A 286 -0.27 16.40 -3.29
N ALA A 287 -1.32 15.66 -3.62
CA ALA A 287 -2.34 16.12 -4.53
C ALA A 287 -3.20 17.26 -3.95
N MET A 288 -3.50 17.26 -2.65
CA MET A 288 -4.31 18.31 -2.00
C MET A 288 -3.53 19.61 -1.74
N LEU A 289 -2.30 19.51 -1.24
CA LEU A 289 -1.51 20.64 -0.74
C LEU A 289 -0.37 21.07 -1.68
N GLY A 290 -0.05 20.30 -2.71
CA GLY A 290 1.11 20.54 -3.56
C GLY A 290 2.41 20.28 -2.81
N GLU A 291 3.45 21.07 -3.11
CA GLU A 291 4.80 20.97 -2.51
C GLU A 291 4.81 21.13 -0.99
N ARG A 292 3.79 21.78 -0.39
CA ARG A 292 3.67 21.89 1.09
C ARG A 292 3.58 20.54 1.80
N GLN A 293 3.28 19.47 1.06
CA GLN A 293 3.30 18.12 1.59
C GLN A 293 4.67 17.74 2.16
N GLU A 294 5.79 18.23 1.62
CA GLU A 294 7.14 17.87 2.10
C GLU A 294 7.35 18.28 3.56
N SER A 295 6.88 19.47 3.92
CA SER A 295 6.93 19.96 5.31
C SER A 295 6.06 19.12 6.25
N LEU A 296 4.89 18.67 5.78
CA LEU A 296 4.02 17.81 6.57
C LEU A 296 4.62 16.40 6.73
N ALA A 297 5.15 15.85 5.64
CA ALA A 297 5.80 14.53 5.61
C ALA A 297 7.01 14.48 6.54
N ALA A 298 7.80 15.54 6.62
CA ALA A 298 8.92 15.65 7.55
C ALA A 298 8.50 15.60 9.03
N ALA A 299 7.26 15.97 9.36
CA ALA A 299 6.75 15.91 10.72
C ALA A 299 6.25 14.50 11.11
N VAL A 300 5.88 13.65 10.14
CA VAL A 300 5.31 12.32 10.42
C VAL A 300 6.26 11.43 11.24
N PRO A 301 7.55 11.27 10.88
CA PRO A 301 8.47 10.47 11.69
C PRO A 301 8.59 10.97 13.12
N LEU A 302 8.65 12.30 13.31
CA LEU A 302 8.74 12.91 14.63
C LEU A 302 7.51 12.58 15.48
N VAL A 303 6.31 12.62 14.91
CA VAL A 303 5.07 12.25 15.61
C VAL A 303 5.10 10.78 16.01
N LEU A 304 5.52 9.88 15.11
CA LEU A 304 5.57 8.43 15.39
C LEU A 304 6.61 8.08 16.47
N PHE A 305 7.80 8.70 16.41
CA PHE A 305 8.79 8.59 17.49
C PHE A 305 8.28 9.21 18.80
N GLY A 306 7.55 10.31 18.72
CA GLY A 306 6.89 10.94 19.87
C GLY A 306 5.87 10.01 20.53
N ILE A 307 5.05 9.30 19.74
CA ILE A 307 4.13 8.28 20.23
C ILE A 307 4.90 7.14 20.90
N ALA A 308 5.94 6.60 20.25
CA ALA A 308 6.76 5.53 20.83
C ALA A 308 7.40 5.96 22.17
N GLY A 309 7.96 7.17 22.22
CA GLY A 309 8.55 7.76 23.43
C GLY A 309 7.51 7.99 24.53
N TYR A 310 6.32 8.50 24.19
CA TYR A 310 5.22 8.64 25.15
C TYR A 310 4.79 7.30 25.74
N LEU A 311 4.63 6.27 24.89
CA LEU A 311 4.26 4.94 25.35
C LEU A 311 5.32 4.33 26.26
N HIS A 312 6.61 4.50 25.96
CA HIS A 312 7.68 3.95 26.76
C HIS A 312 7.89 4.72 28.08
N TYR A 313 8.07 6.04 28.01
CA TYR A 313 8.49 6.83 29.16
C TYR A 313 7.33 7.31 30.03
N VAL A 314 6.14 7.50 29.48
CA VAL A 314 4.97 8.00 30.22
C VAL A 314 4.02 6.87 30.60
N ARG A 315 3.76 5.95 29.67
CA ARG A 315 2.86 4.80 29.91
C ARG A 315 3.58 3.57 30.46
N GLY A 316 4.91 3.55 30.47
CA GLY A 316 5.70 2.45 31.02
C GLY A 316 5.63 1.16 30.20
N LEU A 317 5.20 1.23 28.94
CA LEU A 317 5.02 0.06 28.08
C LEU A 317 6.36 -0.45 27.54
N GLY A 318 6.45 -1.76 27.37
CA GLY A 318 7.60 -2.45 26.78
C GLY A 318 7.67 -2.33 25.25
N ILE A 319 8.82 -2.72 24.68
CA ILE A 319 9.04 -2.74 23.21
C ILE A 319 7.99 -3.58 22.49
N ASN A 320 7.54 -4.68 23.10
CA ASN A 320 6.55 -5.60 22.53
C ASN A 320 5.09 -5.09 22.66
N GLU A 321 4.87 -3.98 23.37
CA GLU A 321 3.55 -3.39 23.64
C GLU A 321 3.33 -2.12 22.80
N SER A 322 3.39 -2.28 21.47
CA SER A 322 3.25 -1.19 20.48
C SER A 322 4.37 -0.12 20.45
N VAL A 323 5.24 -0.02 21.45
CA VAL A 323 6.40 0.91 21.42
C VAL A 323 7.31 0.60 20.22
N GLY A 324 7.71 -0.67 20.07
CA GLY A 324 8.56 -1.12 18.96
C GLY A 324 7.89 -0.96 17.61
N LEU A 325 6.57 -1.14 17.55
CA LEU A 325 5.77 -0.94 16.33
C LEU A 325 5.85 0.51 15.86
N TRP A 326 5.55 1.48 16.73
CA TRP A 326 5.58 2.90 16.36
C TRP A 326 6.99 3.40 16.11
N PHE A 327 7.98 2.89 16.84
CA PHE A 327 9.39 3.18 16.58
C PHE A 327 9.83 2.69 15.18
N PHE A 328 9.48 1.45 14.83
CA PHE A 328 9.75 0.88 13.51
C PHE A 328 9.11 1.71 12.40
N TRP A 329 7.84 2.10 12.56
CA TRP A 329 7.17 2.97 11.60
C TRP A 329 7.73 4.39 11.55
N GLY A 330 8.26 4.92 12.67
CA GLY A 330 9.03 6.16 12.68
C GLY A 330 10.30 6.06 11.82
N LEU A 331 11.04 4.96 11.93
CA LEU A 331 12.23 4.71 11.10
C LEU A 331 11.86 4.53 9.63
N LEU A 332 10.85 3.72 9.35
CA LEU A 332 10.39 3.45 7.99
C LEU A 332 9.84 4.72 7.32
N SER A 333 9.04 5.51 8.03
CA SER A 333 8.54 6.80 7.52
C SER A 333 9.66 7.81 7.28
N THR A 334 10.76 7.75 8.04
CA THR A 334 11.95 8.59 7.78
C THR A 334 12.58 8.24 6.43
N PHE A 335 12.75 6.94 6.15
CA PHE A 335 13.26 6.48 4.86
C PHE A 335 12.31 6.84 3.70
N ILE A 336 11.00 6.70 3.92
CA ILE A 336 9.98 7.06 2.92
C ILE A 336 9.96 8.57 2.68
N ALA A 337 10.07 9.40 3.72
CA ALA A 337 10.15 10.86 3.59
C ALA A 337 11.40 11.30 2.83
N TYR A 338 12.53 10.62 3.04
CA TYR A 338 13.79 10.90 2.34
C TYR A 338 13.69 10.69 0.82
N ASN A 339 12.89 9.71 0.37
CA ASN A 339 12.67 9.48 -1.07
C ASN A 339 11.77 10.54 -1.73
N GLY A 340 11.15 11.44 -0.95
CA GLY A 340 10.30 12.50 -1.45
C GLY A 340 8.90 12.05 -1.88
N PRO A 341 8.01 13.01 -2.20
CA PRO A 341 6.69 12.73 -2.72
C PRO A 341 6.68 12.34 -4.20
N ALA A 342 5.52 11.90 -4.68
CA ALA A 342 5.26 11.82 -6.12
C ALA A 342 5.29 13.20 -6.78
N ASP A 343 5.75 13.24 -8.02
CA ASP A 343 5.91 14.47 -8.81
C ASP A 343 5.00 14.47 -10.06
N PRO A 344 3.77 14.99 -9.97
CA PRO A 344 2.86 15.01 -11.11
C PRO A 344 3.28 16.02 -12.19
N VAL A 345 3.12 15.67 -13.47
CA VAL A 345 3.49 16.53 -14.62
C VAL A 345 2.66 17.82 -14.65
N ASP A 346 1.35 17.71 -14.41
CA ASP A 346 0.44 18.84 -14.24
C ASP A 346 0.10 19.07 -12.75
N GLU A 347 0.46 20.26 -12.28
CA GLU A 347 0.30 20.70 -10.90
C GLU A 347 -1.03 21.43 -10.62
N THR A 348 -1.96 21.44 -11.57
CA THR A 348 -3.27 22.08 -11.42
C THR A 348 -3.96 21.65 -10.12
N PRO A 349 -4.38 22.59 -9.25
CA PRO A 349 -4.99 22.27 -7.97
C PRO A 349 -6.29 21.47 -8.09
N LEU A 350 -6.59 20.68 -7.05
CA LEU A 350 -7.82 19.90 -6.98
C LEU A 350 -9.05 20.78 -6.74
N GLY A 351 -10.18 20.37 -7.32
CA GLY A 351 -11.49 20.95 -6.99
C GLY A 351 -11.99 20.57 -5.58
N ALA A 352 -12.87 21.39 -5.01
CA ALA A 352 -13.35 21.26 -3.64
C ALA A 352 -13.98 19.88 -3.31
N GLY A 353 -14.64 19.23 -4.27
CA GLY A 353 -15.23 17.90 -4.07
C GLY A 353 -14.19 16.83 -3.73
N ARG A 354 -13.01 16.88 -4.35
CA ARG A 354 -11.91 15.95 -4.05
C ARG A 354 -11.28 16.24 -2.70
N ILE A 355 -11.14 17.51 -2.35
CA ILE A 355 -10.68 17.91 -1.01
C ILE A 355 -11.62 17.34 0.05
N ALA A 356 -12.94 17.44 -0.14
CA ALA A 356 -13.92 16.88 0.79
C ALA A 356 -13.80 15.35 0.93
N ILE A 357 -13.65 14.63 -0.19
CA ILE A 357 -13.42 13.17 -0.19
C ILE A 357 -12.12 12.82 0.54
N GLY A 358 -11.05 13.60 0.34
CA GLY A 358 -9.76 13.39 0.99
C GLY A 358 -9.87 13.54 2.51
N LEU A 359 -10.49 14.64 2.96
CA LEU A 359 -10.74 14.88 4.38
C LEU A 359 -11.62 13.80 5.01
N PHE A 360 -12.67 13.36 4.31
CA PHE A 360 -13.51 12.25 4.77
C PHE A 360 -12.72 10.94 4.90
N THR A 361 -11.85 10.64 3.94
CA THR A 361 -11.01 9.45 3.98
C THR A 361 -10.02 9.49 5.15
N PHE A 362 -9.39 10.64 5.43
CA PHE A 362 -8.56 10.80 6.62
C PHE A 362 -9.35 10.68 7.92
N ALA A 363 -10.60 11.16 7.96
CA ALA A 363 -11.47 10.98 9.13
C ALA A 363 -11.80 9.49 9.38
N LEU A 364 -12.04 8.73 8.31
CA LEU A 364 -12.21 7.28 8.40
C LEU A 364 -10.92 6.57 8.84
N GLY A 365 -9.77 6.99 8.33
CA GLY A 365 -8.46 6.52 8.78
C GLY A 365 -8.20 6.81 10.27
N ALA A 366 -8.60 7.99 10.74
CA ALA A 366 -8.53 8.35 12.16
C ALA A 366 -9.44 7.46 13.03
N ALA A 367 -10.62 7.06 12.53
CA ALA A 367 -11.48 6.09 13.23
C ALA A 367 -10.87 4.68 13.30
N CYS A 368 -9.87 4.38 12.46
CA CYS A 368 -9.10 3.13 12.49
C CYS A 368 -7.86 3.22 13.40
N PHE A 369 -7.46 4.44 13.83
CA PHE A 369 -6.24 4.64 14.59
C PHE A 369 -6.37 4.16 16.04
N LEU A 370 -5.29 3.56 16.53
CA LEU A 370 -5.13 3.15 17.91
C LEU A 370 -3.79 3.59 18.44
N LEU A 371 -3.76 4.14 19.65
CA LEU A 371 -2.50 4.49 20.29
C LEU A 371 -1.70 3.25 20.70
N VAL A 372 -2.39 2.21 21.20
CA VAL A 372 -1.79 0.93 21.62
C VAL A 372 -2.48 -0.21 20.88
N PRO A 373 -2.13 -0.50 19.62
CA PRO A 373 -2.74 -1.59 18.87
C PRO A 373 -2.57 -2.97 19.52
N ILE A 374 -1.36 -3.25 20.03
CA ILE A 374 -0.96 -4.53 20.61
C ILE A 374 -0.44 -4.29 22.03
N GLN A 375 -0.94 -5.08 22.97
CA GLN A 375 -0.50 -5.07 24.36
C GLN A 375 -0.17 -6.48 24.82
N VAL A 376 0.77 -6.62 25.75
CA VAL A 376 1.21 -7.90 26.31
C VAL A 376 1.03 -7.82 27.81
N ILE A 377 0.09 -8.59 28.35
CA ILE A 377 -0.20 -8.60 29.77
C ILE A 377 0.45 -9.85 30.40
N PRO A 378 1.28 -9.70 31.45
CA PRO A 378 1.79 -10.83 32.21
C PRO A 378 0.63 -11.65 32.79
N GLY A 379 0.66 -12.97 32.55
CA GLY A 379 -0.38 -13.92 32.99
C GLY A 379 -0.35 -14.27 34.47
#